data_AF-A0A352VDP0-F1
#
_entry.id   AF-A0A352VDP0-F1
#
_cell.length_a   1.000
_cell.length_b   1.000
_cell.length_c   1.000
_cell.angle_alpha   90.00
_cell.angle_beta   90.00
_cell.angle_gamma   90.00
#
_symmetry.space_group_name_H-M   'P 1'
#
loop_
_entity.id
_entity.type
_entity.pdbx_description
1 polymer ?
#
loop_
_entity_poly.entity_id
_entity_poly.type
_entity_poly.pdbx_seq_one_letter_code
_entity_poly.pdbx_strand_id
1 'polypeptide(L)'
;MVDPTGLAVWLRARELASFPSKAGVHTFLLIIPDNPKEFNNESKFTLGAYNNAESDTLEKRKNDTTDLNWKKEDLKKSWRVPTPEGLSDTEFINKILDSYDQYENNSRNYEPFPSTEKNQGNCNNFTTGLLEGGGVNENFFNDKNPSGFNPGLGNPLPEMLGKENAGNSTSEKVMKEAGE
;
A
#
# COMPACT_ATOMS: atom_id res chain seq x y z
N MET A 1 0.56 13.02 21.17
CA MET A 1 2.00 12.83 21.44
C MET A 1 2.72 13.16 20.14
N VAL A 2 3.61 14.15 20.12
CA VAL A 2 4.41 14.47 18.94
C VAL A 2 5.58 13.50 18.97
N ASP A 3 5.65 12.61 17.99
CA ASP A 3 6.83 11.77 17.74
C ASP A 3 8.02 12.70 17.42
N PRO A 4 9.03 12.79 18.31
CA PRO A 4 10.17 13.66 18.14
C PRO A 4 11.35 12.98 17.43
N THR A 5 11.27 11.68 17.07
CA THR A 5 12.38 10.91 16.50
C THR A 5 12.42 10.97 14.98
N GLY A 6 11.30 11.28 14.32
CA GLY A 6 11.24 11.49 12.88
C GLY A 6 10.93 10.22 12.08
N LEU A 7 10.36 9.19 12.72
CA LEU A 7 9.82 8.05 12.00
C LEU A 7 8.59 8.46 11.19
N ALA A 8 8.56 8.06 9.93
CA ALA A 8 7.36 8.29 9.13
C ALA A 8 7.18 7.25 8.03
N VAL A 9 6.04 6.55 8.11
CA VAL A 9 5.43 5.87 6.98
C VAL A 9 4.53 6.86 6.26
N TRP A 10 4.74 7.01 4.96
CA TRP A 10 3.93 7.87 4.10
C TRP A 10 3.29 7.05 2.99
N LEU A 11 1.97 7.12 2.88
CA LEU A 11 1.28 6.75 1.66
C LEU A 11 1.44 7.90 0.66
N ARG A 12 2.10 7.63 -0.46
CA ARG A 12 2.32 8.60 -1.54
C ARG A 12 1.45 8.19 -2.72
N ALA A 13 0.85 9.18 -3.38
CA ALA A 13 0.11 8.97 -4.63
C ALA A 13 0.65 9.93 -5.68
N ARG A 14 1.12 9.39 -6.81
CA ARG A 14 1.62 10.15 -7.96
C ARG A 14 0.85 9.82 -9.23
N GLU A 15 0.90 10.71 -10.20
CA GLU A 15 0.31 10.49 -11.53
C GLU A 15 0.97 9.29 -12.24
N LEU A 16 0.18 8.51 -12.97
CA LEU A 16 0.71 7.48 -13.86
C LEU A 16 1.39 8.11 -15.08
N ALA A 17 2.53 7.55 -15.49
CA ALA A 17 3.28 8.08 -16.63
C ALA A 17 2.64 7.77 -18.01
N SER A 18 1.76 6.77 -18.13
CA SER A 18 1.30 6.18 -19.42
C SER A 18 -0.17 6.43 -19.82
N PHE A 19 -0.45 6.84 -21.08
CA PHE A 19 -1.79 7.24 -21.62
C PHE A 19 -2.90 6.16 -21.41
N PRO A 20 -4.14 6.50 -20.97
CA PRO A 20 -4.65 7.82 -20.56
C PRO A 20 -4.19 8.23 -19.14
N SER A 21 -2.87 8.36 -19.02
CA SER A 21 -1.94 8.70 -17.93
C SER A 21 -2.35 9.72 -16.93
N LYS A 22 -3.18 10.69 -17.28
CA LYS A 22 -3.41 11.81 -16.38
C LYS A 22 -4.56 11.60 -15.42
N ALA A 23 -5.30 10.51 -15.61
CA ALA A 23 -6.50 10.24 -14.86
C ALA A 23 -6.24 9.27 -13.70
N GLY A 24 -5.30 8.32 -13.84
CA GLY A 24 -5.00 7.32 -12.80
C GLY A 24 -3.83 7.68 -11.90
N VAL A 25 -3.78 7.08 -10.71
CA VAL A 25 -2.69 7.27 -9.74
C VAL A 25 -1.94 5.97 -9.45
N HIS A 26 -0.65 6.11 -9.17
CA HIS A 26 0.21 5.08 -8.60
C HIS A 26 0.48 5.39 -7.14
N THR A 27 0.14 4.45 -6.25
CA THR A 27 0.51 4.56 -4.84
C THR A 27 1.73 3.72 -4.50
N PHE A 28 2.52 4.24 -3.56
CA PHE A 28 3.66 3.57 -2.96
C PHE A 28 3.84 4.05 -1.52
N LEU A 29 4.55 3.27 -0.72
CA LEU A 29 4.98 3.68 0.62
C LEU A 29 6.38 4.30 0.52
N LEU A 30 6.56 5.43 1.19
CA LEU A 30 7.87 5.97 1.57
C LEU A 30 8.04 5.76 3.07
N ILE A 31 9.07 5.02 3.45
CA ILE A 31 9.36 4.69 4.85
C ILE A 31 10.68 5.35 5.24
N ILE A 32 10.66 6.07 6.35
CA ILE A 32 11.83 6.70 6.97
C ILE A 32 11.89 6.16 8.40
N PRO A 33 12.77 5.19 8.68
CA PRO A 33 12.93 4.67 10.04
C PRO A 33 13.66 5.69 10.93
N ASP A 34 13.29 5.77 12.19
CA ASP A 34 14.00 6.56 13.21
C ASP A 34 15.30 5.87 13.66
N ASN A 35 15.36 4.53 13.61
CA ASN A 35 16.56 3.74 13.81
C ASN A 35 16.93 2.94 12.54
N PRO A 36 17.62 3.54 11.55
CA PRO A 36 18.04 2.86 10.34
C PRO A 36 18.84 1.57 10.56
N LYS A 37 19.53 1.41 11.70
CA LYS A 37 20.33 0.22 12.00
C LYS A 37 19.49 -1.06 12.08
N GLU A 38 18.20 -0.93 12.42
CA GLU A 38 17.24 -2.05 12.44
C GLU A 38 16.79 -2.45 11.03
N PHE A 39 17.06 -1.61 10.03
CA PHE A 39 16.62 -1.78 8.64
C PHE A 39 17.80 -1.73 7.68
N ASN A 40 18.87 -2.49 7.96
CA ASN A 40 20.08 -2.57 7.12
C ASN A 40 20.78 -1.22 6.87
N ASN A 41 20.68 -0.28 7.80
CA ASN A 41 21.15 1.10 7.67
C ASN A 41 20.44 1.91 6.56
N GLU A 42 19.26 1.49 6.12
CA GLU A 42 18.44 2.24 5.17
C GLU A 42 17.82 3.45 5.88
N SER A 43 18.31 4.65 5.57
CA SER A 43 17.77 5.91 6.12
C SER A 43 16.42 6.30 5.51
N LYS A 44 16.07 5.70 4.37
CA LYS A 44 14.77 5.75 3.72
C LYS A 44 14.68 4.63 2.69
N PHE A 45 13.47 4.14 2.44
CA PHE A 45 13.21 3.22 1.33
C PHE A 45 11.76 3.32 0.86
N THR A 46 11.49 2.79 -0.34
CA THR A 46 10.13 2.73 -0.90
C THR A 46 9.68 1.31 -1.13
N LEU A 47 8.37 1.08 -1.00
CA LEU A 47 7.70 -0.18 -1.32
C LEU A 47 6.50 0.12 -2.21
N GLY A 48 6.39 -0.57 -3.34
CA GLY A 48 5.27 -0.43 -4.27
C GLY A 48 5.12 -1.67 -5.13
N ALA A 49 4.12 -1.67 -6.01
CA ALA A 49 3.94 -2.74 -6.98
C ALA A 49 3.55 -2.20 -8.35
N TYR A 50 3.94 -2.93 -9.39
CA TYR A 50 3.95 -2.47 -10.78
C TYR A 50 3.39 -3.54 -11.70
N ASN A 51 2.96 -3.12 -12.90
CA ASN A 51 2.75 -4.07 -13.99
C ASN A 51 4.11 -4.58 -14.45
N ASN A 52 4.29 -5.90 -14.42
CA ASN A 52 5.36 -6.59 -15.11
C ASN A 52 4.96 -6.72 -16.59
N ALA A 53 5.56 -5.88 -17.44
CA ALA A 53 5.21 -5.79 -18.86
C ALA A 53 5.41 -7.09 -19.65
N GLU A 54 6.22 -8.04 -19.16
CA GLU A 54 6.45 -9.32 -19.83
C GLU A 54 5.34 -10.33 -19.58
N SER A 55 4.74 -10.29 -18.39
CA SER A 55 3.74 -11.28 -17.93
C SER A 55 2.36 -10.70 -17.70
N ASP A 56 2.20 -9.38 -17.77
CA ASP A 56 0.99 -8.63 -17.42
C ASP A 56 0.48 -8.93 -15.99
N THR A 57 1.42 -9.19 -15.08
CA THR A 57 1.13 -9.50 -13.68
C THR A 57 1.65 -8.42 -12.75
N LEU A 58 1.14 -8.42 -11.52
CA LEU A 58 1.54 -7.47 -10.49
C LEU A 58 2.84 -7.93 -9.80
N GLU A 59 3.84 -7.06 -9.81
CA GLU A 59 5.18 -7.30 -9.27
C GLU A 59 5.53 -6.29 -8.18
N LYS A 60 5.83 -6.76 -6.97
CA LYS A 60 6.34 -5.94 -5.87
C LYS A 60 7.77 -5.49 -6.15
N ARG A 61 8.06 -4.23 -5.84
CA ARG A 61 9.39 -3.63 -5.97
C ARG A 61 9.71 -2.79 -4.74
N LYS A 62 10.93 -2.97 -4.25
CA LYS A 62 11.54 -2.13 -3.23
C LYS A 62 12.50 -1.18 -3.91
N ASN A 63 12.47 0.10 -3.54
CA ASN A 63 13.38 1.12 -4.09
C ASN A 63 13.32 1.23 -5.62
N ASP A 64 12.13 1.09 -6.21
CA ASP A 64 11.95 1.33 -7.65
C ASP A 64 12.38 2.76 -7.99
N THR A 65 13.14 2.91 -9.07
CA THR A 65 13.73 4.20 -9.45
C THR A 65 12.69 5.28 -9.68
N THR A 66 11.46 4.92 -10.09
CA THR A 66 10.37 5.87 -10.32
C THR A 66 9.71 6.34 -9.02
N ASP A 67 9.77 5.55 -7.94
CA ASP A 67 9.33 5.94 -6.59
C ASP A 67 10.43 6.60 -5.77
N LEU A 68 11.71 6.40 -6.11
CA LEU A 68 12.82 7.14 -5.50
C LEU A 68 12.98 8.55 -6.09
N ASN A 69 12.72 8.69 -7.40
CA ASN A 69 12.97 9.91 -8.16
C ASN A 69 11.69 10.59 -8.67
N TRP A 70 10.56 10.40 -7.99
CA TRP A 70 9.33 11.13 -8.31
C TRP A 70 9.58 12.64 -8.24
N LYS A 71 8.98 13.38 -9.17
CA LYS A 71 9.05 14.84 -9.15
C LYS A 71 7.93 15.40 -8.32
N LYS A 72 8.19 16.52 -7.64
CA LYS A 72 7.19 17.14 -6.75
C LYS A 72 5.90 17.48 -7.47
N GLU A 73 5.99 17.79 -8.76
CA GLU A 73 4.87 18.14 -9.63
C GLU A 73 3.98 16.93 -9.96
N ASP A 74 4.53 15.71 -9.91
CA ASP A 74 3.81 14.46 -10.20
C ASP A 74 3.06 13.93 -8.98
N LEU A 75 3.42 14.39 -7.77
CA LEU A 75 2.78 13.98 -6.53
C LEU A 75 1.41 14.65 -6.39
N LYS A 76 0.35 13.84 -6.41
CA LYS A 76 -1.01 14.31 -6.22
C LYS A 76 -1.35 14.50 -4.75
N LYS A 77 -0.99 13.51 -3.92
CA LYS A 77 -1.21 13.52 -2.47
C LYS A 77 -0.12 12.78 -1.73
N SER A 78 0.01 13.13 -0.45
CA SER A 78 0.78 12.39 0.51
C SER A 78 0.09 12.43 1.85
N TRP A 79 0.02 11.28 2.49
CA TRP A 79 -0.57 11.13 3.82
C TRP A 79 0.45 10.47 4.74
N ARG A 80 0.70 11.12 5.88
CA ARG A 80 1.42 10.45 6.97
C ARG A 80 0.49 9.37 7.50
N VAL A 81 0.99 8.14 7.56
CA VAL A 81 0.27 7.03 8.16
C VAL A 81 0.62 7.02 9.64
N PRO A 82 -0.34 7.18 10.55
CA PRO A 82 -0.06 7.07 11.97
C PRO A 82 0.29 5.62 12.31
N THR A 83 1.25 5.45 13.20
CA THR A 83 1.54 4.15 13.81
C THR A 83 0.28 3.63 14.52
N PRO A 84 -0.17 2.39 14.27
CA PRO A 84 -1.33 1.82 14.93
C PRO A 84 -1.20 1.81 16.45
N GLU A 85 -2.32 1.97 17.16
CA GLU A 85 -2.34 1.95 18.62
C GLU A 85 -1.79 0.62 19.15
N GLY A 86 -0.92 0.70 20.16
CA GLY A 86 -0.31 -0.47 20.78
C GLY A 86 0.91 -1.04 20.05
N LEU A 87 1.33 -0.46 18.91
CA LEU A 87 2.58 -0.81 18.23
C LEU A 87 3.63 0.28 18.44
N SER A 88 4.88 -0.14 18.59
CA SER A 88 6.02 0.72 18.32
C SER A 88 6.18 0.94 16.81
N ASP A 89 6.92 1.98 16.46
CA ASP A 89 7.16 2.30 15.06
C ASP A 89 7.98 1.21 14.33
N THR A 90 8.96 0.61 15.01
CA THR A 90 9.71 -0.54 14.51
C THR A 90 8.79 -1.74 14.25
N GLU A 91 7.90 -2.05 15.19
CA GLU A 91 6.92 -3.13 15.01
C GLU A 91 5.98 -2.85 13.83
N PHE A 92 5.55 -1.61 13.67
CA PHE A 92 4.72 -1.21 12.53
C PHE A 92 5.43 -1.41 11.19
N ILE A 93 6.68 -0.95 11.06
CA ILE A 93 7.46 -1.15 9.82
C ILE A 93 7.71 -2.65 9.59
N ASN A 94 8.05 -3.42 10.63
CA ASN A 94 8.26 -4.86 10.48
C ASN A 94 6.99 -5.58 10.00
N LYS A 95 5.80 -5.23 10.52
CA LYS A 95 4.54 -5.79 10.01
C LYS A 95 4.29 -5.40 8.55
N ILE A 96 4.62 -4.17 8.13
CA ILE A 96 4.56 -3.78 6.71
C ILE A 96 5.50 -4.66 5.87
N LEU A 97 6.72 -4.92 6.35
CA LEU A 97 7.70 -5.77 5.66
C LEU A 97 7.24 -7.23 5.60
N ASP A 98 6.64 -7.75 6.67
CA ASP A 98 6.05 -9.10 6.68
C ASP A 98 4.93 -9.21 5.63
N SER A 99 4.04 -8.21 5.55
CA SER A 99 3.01 -8.14 4.50
C SER A 99 3.60 -8.00 3.10
N TYR A 100 4.69 -7.24 2.96
CA TYR A 100 5.42 -7.14 1.70
C TYR A 100 5.98 -8.50 1.29
N ASP A 101 6.55 -9.26 2.22
CA ASP A 101 7.16 -10.57 1.98
C ASP A 101 6.13 -11.67 1.68
N GLN A 102 4.93 -11.59 2.27
CA GLN A 102 3.80 -12.49 1.98
C GLN A 102 3.31 -12.42 0.54
N TYR A 103 3.44 -11.27 -0.13
CA TYR A 103 3.03 -11.16 -1.53
C TYR A 103 4.03 -11.86 -2.46
N GLU A 104 3.55 -12.84 -3.23
CA GLU A 104 4.34 -13.52 -4.25
C GLU A 104 4.28 -12.78 -5.59
N ASN A 105 5.44 -12.49 -6.18
CA ASN A 105 5.49 -11.85 -7.50
C ASN A 105 4.80 -12.70 -8.57
N ASN A 106 4.09 -12.02 -9.47
CA ASN A 106 3.33 -12.64 -10.56
C ASN A 106 2.16 -13.54 -10.12
N SER A 107 1.78 -13.52 -8.83
CA SER A 107 0.63 -14.31 -8.33
C SER A 107 -0.72 -13.76 -8.78
N ARG A 108 -0.79 -12.47 -9.16
CA ARG A 108 -2.01 -11.79 -9.63
C ARG A 108 -1.80 -11.13 -10.98
N ASN A 109 -2.86 -11.11 -11.79
CA ASN A 109 -2.89 -10.31 -13.01
C ASN A 109 -2.96 -8.82 -12.64
N TYR A 110 -2.19 -7.99 -13.34
CA TYR A 110 -2.28 -6.55 -13.14
C TYR A 110 -3.51 -6.01 -13.88
N GLU A 111 -4.36 -5.26 -13.18
CA GLU A 111 -5.53 -4.65 -13.81
C GLU A 111 -5.72 -3.22 -13.32
N PRO A 112 -5.96 -2.24 -14.22
CA PRO A 112 -6.29 -0.89 -13.80
C PRO A 112 -7.52 -0.85 -12.89
N PHE A 113 -8.54 -1.69 -13.14
CA PHE A 113 -9.75 -1.81 -12.32
C PHE A 113 -9.87 -3.25 -11.78
N PRO A 114 -9.10 -3.61 -10.76
CA PRO A 114 -8.93 -4.99 -10.35
C PRO A 114 -10.11 -5.49 -9.52
N SER A 115 -10.44 -6.76 -9.71
CA SER A 115 -11.31 -7.54 -8.83
C SER A 115 -10.45 -8.57 -8.08
N THR A 116 -10.31 -8.42 -6.77
CA THR A 116 -9.49 -9.35 -5.96
C THR A 116 -10.01 -10.79 -6.03
N GLU A 117 -11.32 -10.97 -6.16
CA GLU A 117 -12.00 -12.26 -6.38
C GLU A 117 -11.64 -12.94 -7.71
N LYS A 118 -11.19 -12.18 -8.71
CA LYS A 118 -10.76 -12.69 -10.03
C LYS A 118 -9.24 -12.86 -10.12
N ASN A 119 -8.55 -12.91 -8.98
CA ASN A 119 -7.10 -12.96 -8.91
C ASN A 119 -6.39 -11.78 -9.60
N GLN A 120 -6.99 -10.59 -9.50
CA GLN A 120 -6.45 -9.35 -10.06
C GLN A 120 -5.95 -8.43 -8.94
N GLY A 121 -5.06 -7.50 -9.27
CA GLY A 121 -4.58 -6.47 -8.35
C GLY A 121 -3.89 -5.32 -9.08
N ASN A 122 -3.64 -4.22 -8.37
CA ASN A 122 -2.79 -3.13 -8.83
C ASN A 122 -1.98 -2.52 -7.68
N CYS A 123 -1.25 -1.44 -7.97
CA CYS A 123 -0.46 -0.68 -6.99
C CYS A 123 -1.29 -0.20 -5.78
N ASN A 124 -2.54 0.22 -5.99
CA ASN A 124 -3.41 0.72 -4.93
C ASN A 124 -3.86 -0.39 -3.98
N ASN A 125 -4.25 -1.56 -4.50
CA ASN A 125 -4.55 -2.72 -3.66
C ASN A 125 -3.31 -3.14 -2.86
N PHE A 126 -2.15 -3.17 -3.52
CA PHE A 126 -0.90 -3.58 -2.91
C PHE A 126 -0.52 -2.68 -1.73
N THR A 127 -0.53 -1.36 -1.90
CA THR A 127 -0.24 -0.45 -0.77
C THR A 127 -1.31 -0.48 0.32
N THR A 128 -2.56 -0.77 -0.03
CA THR A 128 -3.61 -0.98 0.97
C THR A 128 -3.29 -2.23 1.79
N GLY A 129 -2.94 -3.34 1.13
CA GLY A 129 -2.53 -4.58 1.79
C GLY A 129 -1.31 -4.42 2.70
N LEU A 130 -0.29 -3.64 2.27
CA LEU A 130 0.86 -3.32 3.13
C LEU A 130 0.45 -2.61 4.41
N LEU A 131 -0.42 -1.61 4.32
CA LEU A 131 -0.83 -0.81 5.47
C LEU A 131 -1.76 -1.57 6.40
N GLU A 132 -2.78 -2.24 5.87
CA GLU A 132 -3.71 -3.04 6.68
C GLU A 132 -3.04 -4.25 7.32
N GLY A 133 -2.15 -4.94 6.60
CA GLY A 133 -1.32 -5.99 7.18
C GLY A 133 -0.32 -5.45 8.21
N GLY A 134 0.11 -4.20 8.05
CA GLY A 134 0.80 -3.39 9.07
C GLY A 134 -0.03 -3.08 10.33
N GLY A 135 -1.34 -3.33 10.31
CA GLY A 135 -2.28 -3.02 11.40
C GLY A 135 -3.00 -1.68 11.27
N VAL A 136 -2.88 -0.99 10.13
CA VAL A 136 -3.65 0.23 9.87
C VAL A 136 -5.12 -0.12 9.70
N ASN A 137 -6.00 0.59 10.40
CA ASN A 137 -7.44 0.38 10.31
C ASN A 137 -7.97 0.79 8.91
N GLU A 138 -8.90 0.01 8.36
CA GLU A 138 -9.55 0.26 7.06
C GLU A 138 -10.13 1.69 6.95
N ASN A 139 -10.61 2.27 8.05
CA ASN A 139 -11.16 3.63 8.06
C ASN A 139 -10.12 4.71 7.73
N PHE A 140 -8.82 4.38 7.79
CA PHE A 140 -7.76 5.29 7.34
C PHE A 140 -7.97 5.73 5.88
N PHE A 141 -8.59 4.89 5.03
CA PHE A 141 -8.75 5.14 3.60
C PHE A 141 -10.05 5.89 3.23
N ASN A 142 -11.04 5.96 4.14
CA ASN A 142 -12.39 6.47 3.83
C ASN A 142 -12.41 7.92 3.30
N ASP A 143 -11.47 8.75 3.73
CA ASP A 143 -11.30 10.16 3.33
C ASP A 143 -10.12 10.37 2.37
N LYS A 144 -9.44 9.29 1.95
CA LYS A 144 -8.22 9.36 1.14
C LYS A 144 -8.57 9.33 -0.33
N ASN A 145 -8.69 10.52 -0.90
CA ASN A 145 -8.84 10.70 -2.34
C ASN A 145 -7.59 11.40 -2.92
N PRO A 146 -6.75 10.69 -3.70
CA PRO A 146 -5.57 11.27 -4.33
C PRO A 146 -5.89 12.24 -5.48
N SER A 147 -7.16 12.54 -5.76
CA SER A 147 -7.64 13.27 -6.95
C SER A 147 -7.24 12.56 -8.24
N GLY A 148 -8.16 11.72 -8.75
CA GLY A 148 -7.97 10.87 -9.92
C GLY A 148 -8.63 9.49 -9.70
N PHE A 149 -8.58 8.64 -10.72
CA PHE A 149 -8.95 7.23 -10.62
C PHE A 149 -7.91 6.49 -9.77
N ASN A 150 -8.36 6.00 -8.63
CA ASN A 150 -7.57 5.22 -7.67
C ASN A 150 -8.25 3.87 -7.31
N PRO A 151 -8.73 3.09 -8.30
CA PRO A 151 -9.34 1.79 -8.06
C PRO A 151 -8.36 0.89 -7.29
N GLY A 152 -8.88 0.18 -6.28
CA GLY A 152 -8.11 -0.68 -5.39
C GLY A 152 -7.63 0.00 -4.10
N LEU A 153 -7.67 1.33 -3.99
CA LEU A 153 -7.35 2.00 -2.73
C LEU A 153 -8.42 1.67 -1.68
N GLY A 154 -8.02 1.31 -0.46
CA GLY A 154 -8.94 0.83 0.58
C GLY A 154 -9.52 -0.56 0.31
N ASN A 155 -8.99 -1.29 -0.67
CA ASN A 155 -9.34 -2.69 -0.92
C ASN A 155 -8.04 -3.52 -0.96
N PRO A 156 -7.61 -4.12 0.16
CA PRO A 156 -6.33 -4.82 0.25
C PRO A 156 -6.31 -6.10 -0.60
N LEU A 157 -5.10 -6.58 -0.90
CA LEU A 157 -4.90 -7.94 -1.38
C LEU A 157 -4.98 -8.92 -0.18
N PRO A 158 -5.91 -9.89 -0.17
CA PRO A 158 -6.17 -10.73 1.01
C PRO A 158 -4.95 -11.49 1.55
N GLU A 159 -4.06 -11.95 0.67
CA GLU A 159 -2.85 -12.70 1.04
C GLU A 159 -1.85 -11.89 1.85
N MET A 160 -1.97 -10.55 1.87
CA MET A 160 -1.05 -9.65 2.58
C MET A 160 -1.50 -9.32 4.02
N LEU A 161 -2.72 -9.73 4.40
CA LEU A 161 -3.33 -9.32 5.67
C LEU A 161 -2.85 -10.14 6.88
N GLY A 162 -2.08 -11.21 6.67
CA GLY A 162 -1.75 -12.16 7.71
C GLY A 162 -2.97 -12.91 8.26
N LYS A 163 -2.74 -13.99 9.01
CA LYS A 163 -3.83 -14.85 9.53
C LYS A 163 -4.70 -14.17 10.59
N GLU A 164 -4.20 -13.13 11.25
CA GLU A 164 -4.93 -12.44 12.33
C GLU A 164 -5.93 -11.40 11.81
N ASN A 165 -5.66 -10.72 10.68
CA ASN A 165 -6.57 -9.71 10.13
C ASN A 165 -7.58 -10.28 9.10
N ALA A 166 -7.36 -11.49 8.59
CA ALA A 166 -8.26 -12.15 7.62
C ALA A 166 -9.66 -12.45 8.21
N GLY A 167 -9.80 -12.52 9.55
CA GLY A 167 -11.05 -12.84 10.23
C GLY A 167 -12.08 -11.70 10.29
N ASN A 168 -11.64 -10.44 10.24
CA ASN A 168 -12.56 -9.28 10.33
C ASN A 168 -13.07 -8.80 8.96
N SER A 169 -12.26 -8.90 7.90
CA SER A 169 -12.63 -8.38 6.57
C SER A 169 -13.79 -9.14 5.91
N THR A 170 -13.88 -10.45 6.12
CA THR A 170 -14.89 -11.30 5.47
C THR A 170 -16.24 -11.32 6.19
N SER A 171 -16.26 -10.96 7.48
CA SER A 171 -17.43 -11.12 8.36
C SER A 171 -18.44 -9.98 8.25
N GLU A 172 -17.97 -8.74 8.04
CA GLU A 172 -18.87 -7.57 7.96
C GLU A 172 -19.44 -7.33 6.56
N LYS A 173 -18.76 -7.78 5.50
CA LYS A 173 -19.24 -7.57 4.13
C LYS A 173 -20.43 -8.46 3.77
N VAL A 174 -20.54 -9.65 4.37
CA VAL A 174 -21.65 -10.59 4.13
C VAL A 174 -22.92 -10.21 4.92
N MET A 175 -22.80 -9.42 6.00
CA MET A 175 -23.98 -9.03 6.80
C MET A 175 -24.69 -7.76 6.30
N LYS A 176 -24.08 -6.96 5.40
CA LYS A 176 -24.75 -5.77 4.83
C LYS A 176 -25.55 -6.04 3.56
N GLU A 177 -25.37 -7.16 2.88
CA GLU A 177 -26.14 -7.49 1.66
C GLU A 177 -27.29 -8.49 1.89
N ALA A 178 -27.48 -8.98 3.12
CA ALA A 178 -28.56 -9.91 3.48
C ALA A 178 -29.74 -9.22 4.21
N GLY A 179 -29.80 -7.89 4.20
CA GLY A 179 -30.76 -7.11 4.97
C GLY A 179 -31.23 -5.84 4.29
N GLU A 180 -31.71 -5.94 3.04
CA GLU A 180 -32.68 -5.01 2.43
C GLU A 180 -33.73 -5.79 1.62
#